data_AF-A0A349FDQ7-F1
#
_entry.id   AF-A0A349FDQ7-F1
#
_cell.length_a   1.000
_cell.length_b   1.000
_cell.length_c   1.000
_cell.angle_alpha   90.00
_cell.angle_beta   90.00
_cell.angle_gamma   90.00
#
_symmetry.space_group_name_H-M   'P 1'
#
loop_
_entity.id
_entity.type
_entity.pdbx_description
1 polymer ?
#
loop_
_entity_poly.entity_id
_entity_poly.type
_entity_poly.pdbx_seq_one_letter_code
_entity_poly.pdbx_strand_id
1 'polypeptide(L)'
;WLVIFMAIQKKTNSNINKNREKIFSIASILLLIFAWYLGGLRTNNSQTQFFQHISSASCQLVEVSTNLYQLIGADGNKDSAKWVSFGSGVGYGGELTVGAVFTNSGAVETISLLSSKETSSYFDKVVEEKLPEALLGKTLKTSLSVDAISGATLTSDAYIRALDQAADPVRQAMYGYRLAEQTSVWSYFKWLDAAALLFFGLAVWVNRSRSEHKAKFNVALLAASTLLFGFHSASLYSASTMGGIIYGSWISGVANYTPFILIALSIGYIFYYNRNVYCQSLCPFGAMQQCLAKVGNAKSSPVRHQLFIWFPRILLLVTLCLGAYFRSPAAFVYEPFGIAFGMIGGMYLFVLTVIIILTSLVVRRPWCQSLCPVNAMTDFLVFNKNWFKQIRSKKNKQRRPAKTEKE
;
A
#
# COMPACT_ATOMS: atom_id res chain seq x y z
N TRP A 1 -45.63 24.11 -1.03
CA TRP A 1 -44.39 24.77 -0.55
C TRP A 1 -43.12 23.90 -0.66
N LEU A 2 -43.22 22.56 -0.64
CA LEU A 2 -42.08 21.63 -0.86
C LEU A 2 -41.71 21.36 -2.34
N VAL A 3 -42.57 21.73 -3.29
CA VAL A 3 -42.31 21.55 -4.73
C VAL A 3 -41.60 22.76 -5.36
N ILE A 4 -41.74 23.95 -4.76
CA ILE A 4 -41.12 25.20 -5.25
C ILE A 4 -39.64 25.28 -4.83
N PHE A 5 -39.27 24.66 -3.70
CA PHE A 5 -37.86 24.61 -3.26
C PHE A 5 -36.99 23.65 -4.11
N MET A 6 -37.59 22.63 -4.75
CA MET A 6 -36.88 21.72 -5.66
C MET A 6 -36.59 22.32 -7.04
N ALA A 7 -37.30 23.38 -7.45
CA ALA A 7 -37.07 24.05 -8.72
C ALA A 7 -35.93 25.10 -8.66
N ILE A 8 -35.57 25.58 -7.46
CA ILE A 8 -34.63 26.72 -7.29
C ILE A 8 -33.16 26.27 -7.22
N GLN A 9 -32.84 24.99 -6.95
CA GLN A 9 -31.46 24.49 -7.06
C GLN A 9 -31.03 24.08 -8.48
N LYS A 10 -31.88 24.22 -9.50
CA LYS A 10 -31.57 23.80 -10.88
C LYS A 10 -30.76 24.82 -11.69
N LYS A 11 -30.13 25.81 -11.05
CA LYS A 11 -29.26 26.78 -11.73
C LYS A 11 -28.14 27.34 -10.86
N THR A 12 -27.54 26.55 -9.96
CA THR A 12 -26.23 26.91 -9.40
C THR A 12 -25.15 26.68 -10.46
N ASN A 13 -24.83 27.77 -11.16
CA ASN A 13 -23.66 28.01 -11.99
C ASN A 13 -22.67 26.84 -12.13
N SER A 14 -22.69 26.17 -13.28
CA SER A 14 -21.70 25.12 -13.64
C SER A 14 -20.25 25.62 -13.59
N ASN A 15 -20.02 26.94 -13.64
CA ASN A 15 -18.70 27.56 -13.48
C ASN A 15 -18.26 27.73 -12.02
N ILE A 16 -19.18 27.94 -11.07
CA ILE A 16 -18.85 28.07 -9.64
C ILE A 16 -18.41 26.71 -9.09
N ASN A 17 -19.13 25.64 -9.42
CA ASN A 17 -18.73 24.28 -9.02
C ASN A 17 -17.37 23.87 -9.60
N LYS A 18 -17.08 24.22 -10.86
CA LYS A 18 -15.76 23.96 -11.47
C LYS A 18 -14.62 24.71 -10.79
N ASN A 19 -14.85 25.94 -10.31
CA ASN A 19 -13.81 26.69 -9.61
C ASN A 19 -13.58 26.14 -8.19
N ARG A 20 -14.64 25.71 -7.49
CA ARG A 20 -14.52 25.01 -6.20
C ARG A 20 -13.75 23.70 -6.32
N GLU A 21 -14.03 22.90 -7.35
CA GLU A 21 -13.30 21.65 -7.61
C GLU A 21 -11.80 21.88 -7.87
N LYS A 22 -11.42 22.96 -8.57
CA LYS A 22 -10.00 23.32 -8.76
C LYS A 22 -9.33 23.69 -7.45
N ILE A 23 -9.99 24.51 -6.62
CA ILE A 23 -9.49 24.91 -5.30
C ILE A 23 -9.28 23.66 -4.44
N PHE A 24 -10.28 22.76 -4.39
CA PHE A 24 -10.16 21.51 -3.65
C PHE A 24 -9.04 20.61 -4.17
N SER A 25 -8.83 20.56 -5.49
CA SER A 25 -7.73 19.77 -6.07
C SER A 25 -6.35 20.33 -5.71
N ILE A 26 -6.18 21.66 -5.68
CA ILE A 26 -4.92 22.28 -5.21
C ILE A 26 -4.75 22.03 -3.71
N ALA A 27 -5.81 22.29 -2.93
CA ALA A 27 -5.79 22.11 -1.49
C ALA A 27 -5.46 20.67 -1.08
N SER A 28 -5.99 19.66 -1.80
CA SER A 28 -5.68 18.26 -1.53
C SER A 28 -4.20 17.92 -1.76
N ILE A 29 -3.59 18.49 -2.80
CA ILE A 29 -2.16 18.28 -3.08
C ILE A 29 -1.31 18.97 -2.00
N LEU A 30 -1.63 20.22 -1.66
CA LEU A 30 -0.93 20.95 -0.59
C LEU A 30 -1.05 20.25 0.76
N LEU A 31 -2.23 19.73 1.09
CA LEU A 31 -2.47 18.99 2.32
C LEU A 31 -1.66 17.70 2.37
N LEU A 32 -1.55 16.97 1.24
CA LEU A 32 -0.72 15.76 1.17
C LEU A 32 0.77 16.08 1.33
N ILE A 33 1.27 17.15 0.70
CA ILE A 33 2.66 17.60 0.85
C ILE A 33 2.93 17.99 2.30
N PHE A 34 2.01 18.74 2.92
CA PHE A 34 2.13 19.16 4.31
C PHE A 34 2.11 17.97 5.27
N ALA A 35 1.20 17.01 5.07
CA ALA A 35 1.14 15.78 5.87
C ALA A 35 2.41 14.94 5.73
N TRP A 36 2.94 14.81 4.51
CA TRP A 36 4.21 14.11 4.25
C TRP A 36 5.40 14.79 4.92
N TYR A 37 5.47 16.13 4.87
CA TYR A 37 6.50 16.93 5.52
C TYR A 37 6.45 16.78 7.05
N LEU A 38 5.28 16.95 7.66
CA LEU A 38 5.09 16.75 9.10
C LEU A 38 5.42 15.31 9.53
N GLY A 39 5.05 14.32 8.73
CA GLY A 39 5.43 12.93 8.97
C GLY A 39 6.95 12.70 8.89
N GLY A 40 7.68 13.53 8.13
CA GLY A 40 9.15 13.48 8.06
C GLY A 40 9.86 14.13 9.23
N LEU A 41 9.24 15.15 9.82
CA LEU A 41 9.74 15.77 11.06
C LEU A 41 9.43 14.93 12.30
N ARG A 42 8.51 13.97 12.20
CA ARG A 42 8.14 13.09 13.30
C ARG A 42 9.30 12.15 13.63
N THR A 43 9.98 12.39 14.74
CA THR A 43 11.00 11.50 15.27
C THR A 43 10.37 10.19 15.74
N ASN A 44 10.91 9.06 15.28
CA ASN A 44 10.52 7.74 15.76
C ASN A 44 11.22 7.51 17.10
N ASN A 45 10.56 7.83 18.22
CA ASN A 45 11.11 7.68 19.58
C ASN A 45 11.41 6.22 19.98
N SER A 46 11.07 5.25 19.13
CA SER A 46 11.16 3.81 19.41
C SER A 46 12.59 3.33 19.69
N GLN A 47 13.60 3.86 19.00
CA GLN A 47 15.00 3.50 19.27
C GLN A 47 15.44 3.98 20.66
N THR A 48 15.10 5.21 21.03
CA THR A 48 15.39 5.76 22.35
C THR A 48 14.68 4.97 23.45
N GLN A 49 13.42 4.58 23.23
CA GLN A 49 12.67 3.72 24.15
C GLN A 49 13.31 2.33 24.27
N PHE A 50 13.76 1.74 23.16
CA PHE A 50 14.46 0.46 23.18
C PHE A 50 15.75 0.52 24.00
N PHE A 51 16.56 1.57 23.81
CA PHE A 51 17.76 1.77 24.63
C PHE A 51 17.40 1.93 26.12
N GLN A 52 16.37 2.71 26.45
CA GLN A 52 15.89 2.85 27.84
C GLN A 52 15.44 1.52 28.46
N HIS A 53 14.83 0.62 27.68
CA HIS A 53 14.41 -0.69 28.18
C HIS A 53 15.56 -1.67 28.44
N ILE A 54 16.69 -1.49 27.74
CA ILE A 54 17.83 -2.41 27.85
C ILE A 54 18.94 -1.85 28.75
N SER A 55 19.11 -0.52 28.80
CA SER A 55 20.07 0.10 29.70
C SER A 55 19.48 0.18 31.11
N SER A 56 19.80 -0.79 31.96
CA SER A 56 19.72 -0.60 33.42
C SER A 56 20.71 0.48 33.85
N ALA A 57 20.47 1.12 35.01
CA ALA A 57 21.24 2.28 35.51
C ALA A 57 22.75 2.03 35.70
N SER A 58 23.25 0.82 35.44
CA SER A 58 24.62 0.37 35.69
C SER A 58 25.33 -0.16 34.44
N CYS A 59 24.74 -0.05 33.25
CA CYS A 59 25.34 -0.53 32.00
C CYS A 59 25.90 0.63 31.15
N GLN A 60 27.11 0.47 30.62
CA GLN A 60 27.68 1.39 29.61
C GLN A 60 27.41 0.85 28.21
N LEU A 61 26.83 1.70 27.35
CA LEU A 61 26.62 1.41 25.94
C LEU A 61 27.79 1.98 25.13
N VAL A 62 28.58 1.11 24.51
CA VAL A 62 29.72 1.50 23.65
C VAL A 62 29.37 1.22 22.20
N GLU A 63 29.40 2.25 21.35
CA GLU A 63 29.24 2.07 19.91
C GLU A 63 30.53 1.49 19.32
N VAL A 64 30.44 0.33 18.67
CA VAL A 64 31.58 -0.36 18.05
C VAL A 64 31.64 -0.04 16.56
N SER A 65 30.48 0.00 15.91
CA SER A 65 30.32 0.45 14.52
C SER A 65 28.88 0.90 14.27
N THR A 66 28.58 1.42 13.08
CA THR A 66 27.25 1.92 12.74
C THR A 66 26.17 0.85 12.99
N ASN A 67 25.19 1.17 13.84
CA ASN A 67 24.12 0.28 14.27
C ASN A 67 24.58 -0.99 15.03
N LEU A 68 25.81 -1.02 15.57
CA LEU A 68 26.33 -2.09 16.42
C LEU A 68 26.89 -1.52 17.73
N TYR A 69 26.30 -1.92 18.83
CA TYR A 69 26.64 -1.47 20.17
C TYR A 69 26.99 -2.66 21.07
N GLN A 70 27.80 -2.39 22.09
CA GLN A 70 28.15 -3.33 23.13
C GLN A 70 27.61 -2.81 24.48
N LEU A 71 26.85 -3.65 25.17
CA LEU A 71 26.38 -3.42 26.53
C LEU A 71 27.35 -4.06 27.51
N ILE A 72 28.07 -3.24 28.24
CA ILE A 72 29.01 -3.68 29.27
C ILE A 72 28.35 -3.42 30.64
N GLY A 73 28.25 -4.48 31.45
CA GLY A 73 27.74 -4.36 32.82
C GLY A 73 28.66 -3.51 33.72
N ALA A 74 28.15 -3.14 34.89
CA ALA A 74 28.83 -2.27 35.86
C ALA A 74 30.24 -2.76 36.24
N ASP A 75 30.44 -4.07 36.18
CA ASP A 75 31.66 -4.78 36.55
C ASP A 75 32.83 -4.53 35.57
N GLY A 76 32.56 -3.86 34.43
CA GLY A 76 33.57 -3.54 33.41
C GLY A 76 34.10 -4.75 32.63
N ASN A 77 33.61 -5.95 32.91
CA ASN A 77 34.10 -7.18 32.30
C ASN A 77 33.55 -7.36 30.87
N LYS A 78 34.42 -7.15 29.89
CA LYS A 78 34.12 -7.30 28.46
C LYS A 78 33.73 -8.73 28.06
N ASP A 79 34.11 -9.74 28.82
CA ASP A 79 33.81 -11.14 28.50
C ASP A 79 32.32 -11.48 28.72
N SER A 80 31.62 -10.68 29.53
CA SER A 80 30.17 -10.80 29.78
C SER A 80 29.32 -9.86 28.93
N ALA A 81 29.97 -9.09 28.04
CA ALA A 81 29.31 -8.02 27.32
C ALA A 81 28.31 -8.57 26.29
N LYS A 82 27.14 -7.93 26.24
CA LYS A 82 26.08 -8.25 25.28
C LYS A 82 26.20 -7.35 24.07
N TRP A 83 25.68 -7.82 22.94
CA TRP A 83 25.69 -7.06 21.69
C TRP A 83 24.28 -6.55 21.38
N VAL A 84 24.18 -5.31 20.93
CA VAL A 84 22.93 -4.71 20.45
C VAL A 84 23.12 -4.33 19.00
N SER A 85 22.19 -4.75 18.15
CA SER A 85 22.23 -4.44 16.74
C SER A 85 20.82 -4.29 16.18
N PHE A 86 20.74 -3.70 15.00
CA PHE A 86 19.50 -3.36 14.31
C PHE A 86 19.48 -3.95 12.92
N GLY A 87 18.29 -4.37 12.48
CA GLY A 87 18.07 -4.88 11.13
C GLY A 87 16.68 -4.57 10.65
N SER A 88 16.48 -4.65 9.33
CA SER A 88 15.21 -4.40 8.69
C SER A 88 14.82 -5.50 7.72
N GLY A 89 13.52 -5.64 7.51
CA GLY A 89 12.96 -6.65 6.62
C GLY A 89 11.74 -6.09 5.93
N VAL A 90 11.49 -6.53 4.71
CA VAL A 90 10.39 -6.03 3.88
C VAL A 90 9.26 -7.04 3.85
N GLY A 91 8.12 -6.69 4.45
CA GLY A 91 6.90 -7.51 4.53
C GLY A 91 5.79 -7.06 3.57
N TYR A 92 4.55 -7.47 3.87
CA TYR A 92 3.38 -7.20 3.03
C TYR A 92 3.01 -5.71 2.97
N GLY A 93 3.00 -5.03 4.11
CA GLY A 93 2.69 -3.60 4.21
C GLY A 93 3.90 -2.70 4.00
N GLY A 94 5.11 -3.24 4.15
CA GLY A 94 6.36 -2.58 3.79
C GLY A 94 7.51 -2.98 4.72
N GLU A 95 8.51 -2.11 4.83
CA GLU A 95 9.64 -2.33 5.73
C GLU A 95 9.23 -2.31 7.21
N LEU A 96 9.80 -3.22 7.98
CA LEU A 96 9.81 -3.25 9.43
C LEU A 96 11.27 -3.26 9.94
N THR A 97 11.49 -2.72 11.12
CA THR A 97 12.81 -2.62 11.76
C THR A 97 12.77 -3.26 13.14
N VAL A 98 13.73 -4.12 13.44
CA VAL A 98 13.90 -4.75 14.75
C VAL A 98 15.21 -4.31 15.38
N GLY A 99 15.18 -4.14 16.70
CA GLY A 99 16.36 -4.08 17.55
C GLY A 99 16.49 -5.40 18.29
N ALA A 100 17.71 -5.92 18.38
CA ALA A 100 17.96 -7.18 19.06
C ALA A 100 19.17 -7.09 20.00
N VAL A 101 19.07 -7.80 21.12
CA VAL A 101 20.15 -8.02 22.09
C VAL A 101 20.60 -9.47 21.99
N PHE A 102 21.92 -9.66 21.90
CA PHE A 102 22.54 -10.96 21.79
C PHE A 102 23.52 -11.18 22.96
N THR A 103 23.50 -12.38 23.52
CA THR A 103 24.39 -12.77 24.60
C THR A 103 25.84 -12.86 24.12
N ASN A 104 26.79 -12.87 25.07
CA ASN A 104 28.20 -13.17 24.80
C ASN A 104 28.45 -14.58 24.23
N SER A 105 27.49 -15.50 24.38
CA SER A 105 27.51 -16.84 23.76
C SER A 105 26.93 -16.85 22.34
N GLY A 106 26.45 -15.70 21.84
CA GLY A 106 25.84 -15.55 20.53
C GLY A 106 24.48 -16.21 20.44
N ALA A 107 23.63 -16.04 21.46
CA ALA A 107 22.22 -16.40 21.45
C ALA A 107 21.34 -15.13 21.45
N VAL A 108 20.15 -15.20 20.85
CA VAL A 108 19.18 -14.10 20.87
C VAL A 108 18.56 -13.99 22.27
N GLU A 109 18.70 -12.84 22.92
CA GLU A 109 18.16 -12.61 24.28
C GLU A 109 16.89 -11.76 24.27
N THR A 110 16.88 -10.70 23.46
CA THR A 110 15.75 -9.76 23.41
C THR A 110 15.55 -9.32 21.97
N ILE A 111 14.30 -9.20 21.56
CA ILE A 111 13.91 -8.66 20.26
C ILE A 111 12.85 -7.59 20.54
N SER A 112 12.97 -6.43 19.89
CA SER A 112 11.96 -5.39 19.94
C SER A 112 11.67 -4.86 18.55
N LEU A 113 10.38 -4.73 18.24
CA LEU A 113 9.93 -4.06 17.03
C LEU A 113 10.03 -2.55 17.22
N LEU A 114 10.88 -1.90 16.44
CA LEU A 114 11.11 -0.45 16.54
C LEU A 114 10.21 0.33 15.60
N SER A 115 10.01 -0.19 14.39
CA SER A 115 9.11 0.41 13.42
C SER A 115 8.51 -0.66 12.52
N SER A 116 7.28 -0.44 12.06
CA SER A 116 6.63 -1.35 11.12
C SER A 116 5.68 -0.60 10.21
N LYS A 117 5.75 -0.92 8.93
CA LYS A 117 4.79 -0.49 7.90
C LYS A 117 3.74 -1.56 7.61
N GLU A 118 3.75 -2.68 8.33
CA GLU A 118 2.79 -3.77 8.18
C GLU A 118 1.37 -3.34 8.57
N THR A 119 0.37 -4.09 8.11
CA THR A 119 -0.99 -3.90 8.64
C THR A 119 -1.07 -4.61 9.99
N SER A 120 -1.64 -3.97 11.01
CA SER A 120 -1.69 -4.48 12.39
C SER A 120 -2.15 -5.94 12.44
N SER A 121 -3.22 -6.31 11.73
CA SER A 121 -3.75 -7.67 11.73
C SER A 121 -2.75 -8.77 11.32
N TYR A 122 -1.81 -8.48 10.42
CA TYR A 122 -0.77 -9.46 10.06
C TYR A 122 0.27 -9.57 11.16
N PHE A 123 0.67 -8.45 11.76
CA PHE A 123 1.66 -8.44 12.83
C PHE A 123 1.09 -9.04 14.13
N ASP A 124 -0.14 -8.70 14.48
CA ASP A 124 -0.86 -9.26 15.63
C ASP A 124 -0.92 -10.79 15.53
N LYS A 125 -1.22 -11.31 14.34
CA LYS A 125 -1.16 -12.76 14.07
C LYS A 125 0.24 -13.34 14.27
N VAL A 126 1.29 -12.61 13.88
CA VAL A 126 2.69 -13.05 14.08
C VAL A 126 3.04 -13.15 15.56
N VAL A 127 2.53 -12.24 16.38
CA VAL A 127 2.73 -12.24 17.83
C VAL A 127 1.86 -13.31 18.52
N GLU A 128 0.59 -13.43 18.15
CA GLU A 128 -0.35 -14.42 18.70
C GLU A 128 0.14 -15.86 18.53
N GLU A 129 0.75 -16.15 17.37
CA GLU A 129 1.32 -17.46 17.04
C GLU A 129 2.77 -17.63 17.55
N LYS A 130 3.25 -16.71 18.39
CA LYS A 130 4.51 -16.79 19.17
C LYS A 130 5.80 -16.88 18.36
N LEU A 131 5.83 -16.26 17.17
CA LEU A 131 7.04 -16.23 16.36
C LEU A 131 8.22 -15.48 17.02
N PRO A 132 8.03 -14.31 17.68
CA PRO A 132 9.11 -13.65 18.40
C PRO A 132 9.75 -14.54 19.48
N GLU A 133 8.93 -15.26 20.24
CA GLU A 133 9.36 -16.16 21.31
C GLU A 133 10.12 -17.37 20.76
N ALA A 134 9.70 -17.90 19.61
CA ALA A 134 10.39 -19.00 18.94
C ALA A 134 11.80 -18.65 18.45
N LEU A 135 12.10 -17.35 18.29
CA LEU A 135 13.40 -16.83 17.89
C LEU A 135 14.33 -16.56 19.09
N LEU A 136 13.79 -16.44 20.31
CA LEU A 136 14.59 -16.28 21.52
C LEU A 136 15.41 -17.54 21.80
N GLY A 137 16.65 -17.35 22.27
CA GLY A 137 17.60 -18.43 22.56
C GLY A 137 18.23 -19.10 21.34
N LYS A 138 17.82 -18.76 20.11
CA LYS A 138 18.46 -19.27 18.89
C LYS A 138 19.90 -18.77 18.79
N THR A 139 20.78 -19.64 18.32
CA THR A 139 22.21 -19.32 18.15
C THR A 139 22.46 -18.61 16.83
N LEU A 140 23.38 -17.64 16.86
CA LEU A 140 23.83 -16.91 15.69
C LEU A 140 24.75 -17.71 14.77
N LYS A 141 25.16 -18.92 15.20
CA LYS A 141 26.04 -19.79 14.40
C LYS A 141 25.40 -20.30 13.10
N THR A 142 24.08 -20.26 13.05
CA THR A 142 23.27 -20.65 11.89
C THR A 142 22.36 -19.50 11.50
N SER A 143 21.77 -19.58 10.30
CA SER A 143 20.73 -18.63 9.92
C SER A 143 19.56 -18.79 10.89
N LEU A 144 18.99 -17.67 11.31
CA LEU A 144 17.82 -17.66 12.18
C LEU A 144 16.63 -18.03 11.30
N SER A 145 16.20 -19.28 11.37
CA SER A 145 15.06 -19.79 10.60
C SER A 145 14.08 -20.49 11.51
N VAL A 146 12.81 -20.14 11.36
CA VAL A 146 11.64 -20.75 12.01
C VAL A 146 10.51 -20.80 10.99
N ASP A 147 9.54 -21.68 11.21
CA ASP A 147 8.42 -21.82 10.30
C ASP A 147 7.61 -20.52 10.22
N ALA A 148 7.33 -20.10 8.99
CA ALA A 148 6.51 -18.92 8.74
C ALA A 148 5.03 -19.22 9.05
N ILE A 149 4.33 -18.22 9.58
CA ILE A 149 2.94 -18.38 9.98
C ILE A 149 2.03 -18.37 8.75
N SER A 150 1.16 -19.37 8.67
CA SER A 150 0.18 -19.48 7.59
C SER A 150 -0.73 -18.25 7.53
N GLY A 151 -0.79 -17.61 6.37
CA GLY A 151 -1.54 -16.36 6.19
C GLY A 151 -0.84 -15.11 6.73
N ALA A 152 0.36 -15.20 7.30
CA ALA A 152 1.21 -14.04 7.59
C ALA A 152 2.64 -14.24 7.08
N THR A 153 2.82 -15.08 6.07
CA THR A 153 4.12 -15.58 5.60
C THR A 153 5.09 -14.46 5.24
N LEU A 154 4.65 -13.45 4.49
CA LEU A 154 5.52 -12.31 4.11
C LEU A 154 5.93 -11.47 5.32
N THR A 155 5.04 -11.31 6.30
CA THR A 155 5.31 -10.58 7.54
C THR A 155 6.24 -11.39 8.46
N SER A 156 6.03 -12.69 8.60
CA SER A 156 6.91 -13.61 9.33
C SER A 156 8.32 -13.62 8.75
N ASP A 157 8.43 -13.78 7.44
CA ASP A 157 9.70 -13.80 6.71
C ASP A 157 10.43 -12.43 6.79
N ALA A 158 9.70 -11.33 6.72
CA ALA A 158 10.27 -10.00 6.98
C ALA A 158 10.80 -9.85 8.42
N TYR A 159 10.08 -10.36 9.42
CA TYR A 159 10.53 -10.33 10.81
C TYR A 159 11.79 -11.17 11.02
N ILE A 160 11.81 -12.39 10.49
CA ILE A 160 12.95 -13.30 10.55
C ILE A 160 14.16 -12.68 9.86
N ARG A 161 14.00 -12.14 8.64
CA ARG A 161 15.08 -11.45 7.91
C ARG A 161 15.59 -10.22 8.63
N ALA A 162 14.71 -9.43 9.23
CA ALA A 162 15.12 -8.25 9.99
C ALA A 162 16.02 -8.65 11.18
N LEU A 163 15.67 -9.75 11.87
CA LEU A 163 16.50 -10.29 12.95
C LEU A 163 17.80 -10.91 12.43
N ASP A 164 17.75 -11.65 11.33
CA ASP A 164 18.93 -12.28 10.72
C ASP A 164 19.93 -11.23 10.22
N GLN A 165 19.44 -10.11 9.66
CA GLN A 165 20.24 -8.94 9.30
C GLN A 165 20.80 -8.23 10.54
N ALA A 166 20.02 -8.10 11.61
CA ALA A 166 20.50 -7.55 12.88
C ALA A 166 21.62 -8.42 13.47
N ALA A 167 21.60 -9.73 13.26
CA ALA A 167 22.61 -10.66 13.74
C ALA A 167 23.93 -10.60 12.97
N ASP A 168 23.96 -10.19 11.71
CA ASP A 168 25.18 -10.25 10.88
C ASP A 168 26.36 -9.39 11.37
N PRO A 169 26.16 -8.13 11.79
CA PRO A 169 27.25 -7.36 12.41
C PRO A 169 27.82 -8.07 13.65
N VAL A 170 26.96 -8.74 14.42
CA VAL A 170 27.35 -9.49 15.62
C VAL A 170 28.09 -10.77 15.26
N ARG A 171 27.62 -11.53 14.26
CA ARG A 171 28.33 -12.72 13.73
C ARG A 171 29.72 -12.36 13.22
N GLN A 172 29.84 -11.24 12.51
CA GLN A 172 31.13 -10.79 12.02
C GLN A 172 32.08 -10.46 13.18
N ALA A 173 31.57 -9.83 14.24
CA ALA A 173 32.36 -9.47 15.42
C ALA A 173 32.77 -10.69 16.26
N MET A 174 31.87 -11.68 16.43
CA MET A 174 32.09 -12.84 17.30
C MET A 174 32.74 -14.03 16.61
N TYR A 175 32.42 -14.26 15.34
CA TYR A 175 32.78 -15.49 14.61
C TYR A 175 33.53 -15.22 13.29
N GLY A 176 33.65 -13.97 12.86
CA GLY A 176 34.42 -13.59 11.67
C GLY A 176 33.73 -13.85 10.32
N TYR A 177 32.43 -14.18 10.30
CA TYR A 177 31.65 -14.37 9.07
C TYR A 177 30.28 -13.68 9.12
N ARG A 178 29.65 -13.55 7.96
CA ARG A 178 28.25 -13.11 7.78
C ARG A 178 27.46 -14.16 7.03
N LEU A 179 26.16 -14.25 7.29
CA LEU A 179 25.26 -15.17 6.58
C LEU A 179 24.40 -14.46 5.53
N ALA A 180 24.21 -13.14 5.60
CA ALA A 180 23.37 -12.45 4.62
C ALA A 180 23.84 -12.67 3.18
N GLU A 181 22.95 -13.30 2.43
CA GLU A 181 22.91 -13.23 0.99
C GLU A 181 22.51 -11.80 0.59
N GLN A 182 23.43 -11.06 -0.02
CA GLN A 182 23.13 -9.76 -0.62
C GLN A 182 22.11 -9.98 -1.74
N THR A 183 20.82 -9.81 -1.45
CA THR A 183 19.80 -9.89 -2.50
C THR A 183 19.98 -8.73 -3.46
N SER A 184 20.50 -9.02 -4.65
CA SER A 184 20.65 -8.04 -5.72
C SER A 184 19.31 -7.40 -6.10
N VAL A 185 19.34 -6.12 -6.47
CA VAL A 185 18.17 -5.35 -6.94
C VAL A 185 17.47 -6.04 -8.13
N TRP A 186 18.22 -6.81 -8.93
CA TRP A 186 17.73 -7.53 -10.11
C TRP A 186 17.00 -8.85 -9.79
N SER A 187 17.11 -9.39 -8.57
CA SER A 187 16.39 -10.60 -8.14
C SER A 187 14.90 -10.34 -7.86
N TYR A 188 14.46 -9.08 -7.86
CA TYR A 188 13.09 -8.70 -7.49
C TYR A 188 12.05 -8.85 -8.60
N PHE A 189 12.44 -9.00 -9.87
CA PHE A 189 11.47 -9.22 -10.95
C PHE A 189 10.97 -10.66 -10.94
N LYS A 190 9.84 -10.87 -10.26
CA LYS A 190 9.23 -12.20 -10.13
C LYS A 190 8.38 -12.51 -11.36
N TRP A 191 8.09 -13.79 -11.57
CA TRP A 191 7.18 -14.23 -12.64
C TRP A 191 5.79 -13.55 -12.57
N LEU A 192 5.35 -13.17 -11.36
CA LEU A 192 4.12 -12.41 -11.14
C LEU A 192 4.16 -11.02 -11.80
N ASP A 193 5.31 -10.36 -11.81
CA ASP A 193 5.49 -9.04 -12.44
C ASP A 193 5.43 -9.17 -13.97
N ALA A 194 6.06 -10.21 -14.52
CA ALA A 194 5.95 -10.55 -15.94
C ALA A 194 4.49 -10.85 -16.33
N ALA A 195 3.77 -11.61 -15.50
CA ALA A 195 2.35 -11.89 -15.68
C ALA A 195 1.53 -10.59 -15.63
N ALA A 196 1.83 -9.66 -14.71
CA ALA A 196 1.15 -8.38 -14.62
C ALA A 196 1.29 -7.55 -15.91
N LEU A 197 2.50 -7.49 -16.48
CA LEU A 197 2.75 -6.83 -17.76
C LEU A 197 1.97 -7.48 -18.90
N LEU A 198 1.99 -8.82 -18.99
CA LEU A 198 1.29 -9.59 -20.01
C LEU A 198 -0.23 -9.38 -19.93
N PHE A 199 -0.81 -9.53 -18.74
CA PHE A 199 -2.25 -9.33 -18.52
C PHE A 199 -2.67 -7.90 -18.81
N PHE A 200 -1.84 -6.90 -18.45
CA PHE A 200 -2.11 -5.51 -18.80
C PHE A 200 -2.06 -5.27 -20.31
N GLY A 201 -1.07 -5.83 -21.01
CA GLY A 201 -0.99 -5.79 -22.47
C GLY A 201 -2.22 -6.42 -23.14
N LEU A 202 -2.64 -7.59 -22.68
CA LEU A 202 -3.86 -8.27 -23.15
C LEU A 202 -5.12 -7.42 -22.86
N ALA A 203 -5.20 -6.81 -21.68
CA ALA A 203 -6.33 -5.94 -21.32
C ALA A 203 -6.44 -4.73 -22.25
N VAL A 204 -5.31 -4.12 -22.60
CA VAL A 204 -5.24 -3.02 -23.58
C VAL A 204 -5.66 -3.52 -24.97
N TRP A 205 -5.15 -4.68 -25.39
CA TRP A 205 -5.48 -5.28 -26.68
C TRP A 205 -6.98 -5.61 -26.80
N VAL A 206 -7.57 -6.29 -25.81
CA VAL A 206 -9.00 -6.63 -25.79
C VAL A 206 -9.87 -5.36 -25.82
N ASN A 207 -9.49 -4.33 -25.05
CA ASN A 207 -10.25 -3.07 -25.04
C ASN A 207 -10.18 -2.32 -26.36
N ARG A 208 -9.06 -2.45 -27.09
CA ARG A 208 -8.86 -1.83 -28.41
C ARG A 208 -9.45 -2.65 -29.56
N SER A 209 -9.54 -3.97 -29.41
CA SER A 209 -10.08 -4.86 -30.43
C SER A 209 -11.54 -4.51 -30.76
N ARG A 210 -11.87 -4.62 -32.06
CA ARG A 210 -13.22 -4.47 -32.62
C ARG A 210 -13.90 -5.82 -32.90
N SER A 211 -13.29 -6.92 -32.47
CA SER A 211 -13.85 -8.27 -32.64
C SER A 211 -15.21 -8.42 -31.96
N GLU A 212 -16.10 -9.19 -32.57
CA GLU A 212 -17.39 -9.58 -32.01
C GLU A 212 -17.25 -10.39 -30.70
N HIS A 213 -16.12 -11.09 -30.52
CA HIS A 213 -15.83 -11.90 -29.34
C HIS A 213 -15.21 -11.10 -28.19
N LYS A 214 -15.08 -9.77 -28.31
CA LYS A 214 -14.52 -8.89 -27.28
C LYS A 214 -15.08 -9.14 -25.88
N ALA A 215 -16.41 -9.30 -25.77
CA ALA A 215 -17.05 -9.53 -24.48
C ALA A 215 -16.61 -10.85 -23.85
N LYS A 216 -16.48 -11.92 -24.66
CA LYS A 216 -16.00 -13.23 -24.19
C LYS A 216 -14.55 -13.17 -23.74
N PHE A 217 -13.68 -12.53 -24.53
CA PHE A 217 -12.27 -12.33 -24.14
C PHE A 217 -12.13 -11.51 -22.86
N ASN A 218 -12.94 -10.46 -22.67
CA ASN A 218 -12.90 -9.67 -21.45
C ASN A 218 -13.33 -10.48 -20.21
N VAL A 219 -14.34 -11.33 -20.34
CA VAL A 219 -14.78 -12.22 -19.25
C VAL A 219 -13.70 -13.26 -18.95
N ALA A 220 -13.08 -13.86 -19.96
CA ALA A 220 -11.97 -14.81 -19.78
C ALA A 220 -10.78 -14.15 -19.07
N LEU A 221 -10.41 -12.93 -19.50
CA LEU A 221 -9.32 -12.18 -18.88
C LEU A 221 -9.63 -11.80 -17.43
N LEU A 222 -10.86 -11.36 -17.12
CA LEU A 222 -11.30 -11.07 -15.76
C LEU A 222 -11.28 -12.31 -14.87
N ALA A 223 -11.69 -13.47 -15.39
CA ALA A 223 -11.65 -14.72 -14.64
C ALA A 223 -10.21 -15.12 -14.33
N ALA A 224 -9.34 -15.11 -15.33
CA ALA A 224 -7.92 -15.43 -15.17
C ALA A 224 -7.21 -14.44 -14.22
N SER A 225 -7.51 -13.14 -14.32
CA SER A 225 -6.93 -12.12 -13.44
C SER A 225 -7.44 -12.26 -12.01
N THR A 226 -8.67 -12.71 -11.80
CA THR A 226 -9.23 -12.95 -10.46
C THR A 226 -8.59 -14.16 -9.80
N LEU A 227 -8.33 -15.23 -10.55
CA LEU A 227 -7.62 -16.40 -10.03
C LEU A 227 -6.17 -16.06 -9.67
N LEU A 228 -5.46 -15.36 -10.56
CA LEU A 228 -4.04 -15.06 -10.37
C LEU A 228 -3.78 -13.90 -9.40
N PHE A 229 -4.36 -12.72 -9.63
CA PHE A 229 -4.12 -11.53 -8.81
C PHE A 229 -5.06 -11.41 -7.61
N GLY A 230 -6.20 -12.11 -7.63
CA GLY A 230 -7.08 -12.25 -6.47
C GLY A 230 -6.62 -13.40 -5.59
N PHE A 231 -7.04 -14.62 -5.90
CA PHE A 231 -6.89 -15.77 -4.99
C PHE A 231 -5.45 -16.26 -4.82
N HIS A 232 -4.62 -16.26 -5.87
CA HIS A 232 -3.26 -16.80 -5.76
C HIS A 232 -2.29 -15.84 -5.08
N SER A 233 -2.32 -14.55 -5.44
CA SER A 233 -1.32 -13.58 -4.97
C SER A 233 -1.88 -12.41 -4.14
N ALA A 234 -3.21 -12.25 -4.02
CA ALA A 234 -3.87 -11.14 -3.34
C ALA A 234 -3.26 -9.76 -3.64
N SER A 235 -2.80 -9.56 -4.88
CA SER A 235 -1.96 -8.45 -5.33
C SER A 235 -2.78 -7.38 -6.06
N LEU A 236 -3.83 -6.88 -5.41
CA LEU A 236 -4.61 -5.75 -5.89
C LEU A 236 -3.92 -4.44 -5.49
N TYR A 237 -3.90 -3.45 -6.39
CA TYR A 237 -3.49 -2.11 -5.95
C TYR A 237 -4.64 -1.41 -5.23
N SER A 238 -4.25 -0.73 -4.15
CA SER A 238 -5.11 -0.28 -3.06
C SER A 238 -4.79 1.17 -2.70
N ALA A 239 -5.49 1.74 -1.71
CA ALA A 239 -5.12 3.02 -1.11
C ALA A 239 -3.71 2.97 -0.50
N SER A 240 -3.29 1.81 0.03
CA SER A 240 -1.92 1.66 0.55
C SER A 240 -0.87 1.67 -0.56
N THR A 241 -1.13 1.10 -1.75
CA THR A 241 -0.21 1.21 -2.90
C THR A 241 -0.09 2.67 -3.36
N MET A 242 -1.20 3.41 -3.39
CA MET A 242 -1.20 4.85 -3.72
C MET A 242 -0.37 5.64 -2.70
N GLY A 243 -0.58 5.39 -1.40
CA GLY A 243 0.22 6.00 -0.33
C GLY A 243 1.69 5.60 -0.41
N GLY A 244 1.99 4.35 -0.76
CA GLY A 244 3.36 3.85 -0.96
C GLY A 244 4.11 4.56 -2.09
N ILE A 245 3.43 4.93 -3.19
CA ILE A 245 4.01 5.74 -4.26
C ILE A 245 4.30 7.16 -3.78
N ILE A 246 3.35 7.80 -3.10
CA ILE A 246 3.49 9.16 -2.57
C ILE A 246 4.64 9.23 -1.55
N TYR A 247 4.75 8.19 -0.72
CA TYR A 247 5.73 8.12 0.35
C TYR A 247 7.12 7.67 -0.11
N GLY A 248 7.24 7.02 -1.27
CA GLY A 248 8.52 6.50 -1.77
C GLY A 248 8.88 5.11 -1.22
N SER A 249 7.90 4.34 -0.74
CA SER A 249 8.15 2.98 -0.19
C SER A 249 8.72 2.01 -1.23
N TRP A 250 8.50 2.28 -2.50
CA TRP A 250 9.03 1.50 -3.62
C TRP A 250 10.55 1.64 -3.79
N ILE A 251 11.17 2.69 -3.23
CA ILE A 251 12.62 2.96 -3.28
C ILE A 251 13.37 2.10 -2.26
N SER A 252 12.80 1.91 -1.06
CA SER A 252 13.39 1.11 0.02
C SER A 252 13.24 -0.41 -0.16
N GLY A 253 12.53 -0.86 -1.20
CA GLY A 253 12.17 -2.26 -1.39
C GLY A 253 10.74 -2.56 -0.92
N VAL A 254 10.01 -3.36 -1.71
CA VAL A 254 8.69 -3.91 -1.36
C VAL A 254 8.66 -5.41 -1.61
N ALA A 255 7.89 -6.16 -0.83
CA ALA A 255 7.83 -7.63 -0.96
C ALA A 255 7.23 -8.08 -2.30
N ASN A 256 6.36 -7.25 -2.87
CA ASN A 256 5.75 -7.46 -4.17
C ASN A 256 5.59 -6.14 -4.95
N TYR A 257 6.22 -6.06 -6.13
CA TYR A 257 6.14 -4.91 -7.03
C TYR A 257 4.93 -4.96 -7.97
N THR A 258 4.26 -6.09 -8.11
CA THR A 258 3.09 -6.28 -8.99
C THR A 258 2.01 -5.19 -8.83
N PRO A 259 1.52 -4.84 -7.62
CA PRO A 259 0.52 -3.78 -7.48
C PRO A 259 1.06 -2.40 -7.90
N PHE A 260 2.35 -2.10 -7.67
CA PHE A 260 3.01 -0.86 -8.11
C PHE A 260 3.12 -0.78 -9.63
N ILE A 261 3.44 -1.89 -10.29
CA ILE A 261 3.48 -1.97 -11.76
C ILE A 261 2.08 -1.74 -12.34
N LEU A 262 1.07 -2.42 -11.79
CA LEU A 262 -0.32 -2.32 -12.27
C LEU A 262 -0.88 -0.91 -12.12
N ILE A 263 -0.63 -0.23 -11.00
CA ILE A 263 -1.09 1.15 -10.81
C ILE A 263 -0.33 2.12 -11.73
N ALA A 264 0.99 1.96 -11.92
CA ALA A 264 1.78 2.80 -12.82
C ALA A 264 1.28 2.70 -14.27
N LEU A 265 1.05 1.48 -14.75
CA LEU A 265 0.48 1.23 -16.08
C LEU A 265 -0.94 1.78 -16.20
N SER A 266 -1.77 1.62 -15.16
CA SER A 266 -3.13 2.16 -15.12
C SER A 266 -3.13 3.69 -15.22
N ILE A 267 -2.26 4.36 -14.46
CA ILE A 267 -2.10 5.82 -14.50
C ILE A 267 -1.68 6.26 -15.91
N GLY A 268 -0.66 5.62 -16.50
CA GLY A 268 -0.22 5.90 -17.88
C GLY A 268 -1.36 5.76 -18.90
N TYR A 269 -2.14 4.69 -18.80
CA TYR A 269 -3.28 4.46 -19.68
C TYR A 269 -4.41 5.49 -19.48
N ILE A 270 -4.72 5.88 -18.24
CA ILE A 270 -5.70 6.94 -17.93
C ILE A 270 -5.25 8.27 -18.56
N PHE A 271 -3.97 8.61 -18.42
CA PHE A 271 -3.40 9.82 -19.01
C PHE A 271 -3.44 9.84 -20.54
N TYR A 272 -3.49 8.69 -21.21
CA TYR A 272 -3.72 8.63 -22.64
C TYR A 272 -5.23 8.63 -22.99
N TYR A 273 -5.99 7.65 -22.51
CA TYR A 273 -7.34 7.32 -22.98
C TYR A 273 -8.52 7.81 -22.13
N ASN A 274 -8.29 8.46 -20.98
CA ASN A 274 -9.35 8.88 -20.02
C ASN A 274 -10.23 7.71 -19.51
N ARG A 275 -9.71 6.48 -19.53
CA ARG A 275 -10.42 5.28 -19.05
C ARG A 275 -9.48 4.47 -18.18
N ASN A 276 -10.02 3.76 -17.19
CA ASN A 276 -9.24 2.86 -16.35
C ASN A 276 -9.44 1.41 -16.83
N VAL A 277 -8.47 0.89 -17.60
CA VAL A 277 -8.50 -0.49 -18.11
C VAL A 277 -8.43 -1.52 -17.00
N TYR A 278 -7.71 -1.22 -15.91
CA TYR A 278 -7.62 -2.14 -14.78
C TYR A 278 -8.99 -2.43 -14.18
N CYS A 279 -9.80 -1.41 -13.90
CA CYS A 279 -11.16 -1.58 -13.36
C CYS A 279 -12.14 -2.29 -14.33
N GLN A 280 -11.85 -2.25 -15.63
CA GLN A 280 -12.72 -2.81 -16.67
C GLN A 280 -12.40 -4.28 -16.95
N SER A 281 -11.12 -4.67 -16.88
CA SER A 281 -10.62 -5.91 -17.45
C SER A 281 -9.67 -6.72 -16.56
N LEU A 282 -9.20 -6.18 -15.43
CA LEU A 282 -8.20 -6.86 -14.60
C LEU A 282 -8.57 -6.94 -13.11
N CYS A 283 -9.31 -5.97 -12.58
CA CYS A 283 -9.60 -5.86 -11.16
C CYS A 283 -10.35 -7.11 -10.62
N PRO A 284 -9.73 -7.91 -9.74
CA PRO A 284 -10.35 -9.12 -9.18
C PRO A 284 -11.62 -8.81 -8.39
N PHE A 285 -11.60 -7.77 -7.56
CA PHE A 285 -12.76 -7.40 -6.76
C PHE A 285 -13.95 -6.97 -7.62
N GLY A 286 -13.71 -6.19 -8.68
CA GLY A 286 -14.73 -5.78 -9.63
C GLY A 286 -15.31 -6.95 -10.45
N ALA A 287 -14.52 -8.00 -10.68
CA ALA A 287 -14.96 -9.24 -11.32
C ALA A 287 -15.83 -10.08 -10.37
N MET A 288 -15.40 -10.26 -9.12
CA MET A 288 -16.17 -10.94 -8.07
C MET A 288 -17.56 -10.34 -7.92
N GLN A 289 -17.66 -9.01 -7.83
CA GLN A 289 -18.95 -8.32 -7.75
C GLN A 289 -19.81 -8.47 -9.02
N GLN A 290 -19.20 -8.62 -10.20
CA GLN A 290 -19.93 -8.90 -11.43
C GLN A 290 -20.48 -10.31 -11.49
N CYS A 291 -19.73 -11.29 -10.98
CA CYS A 291 -20.19 -12.67 -10.88
C CYS A 291 -21.40 -12.75 -9.95
N LEU A 292 -21.30 -12.19 -8.74
CA LEU A 292 -22.39 -12.12 -7.77
C LEU A 292 -23.63 -11.40 -8.33
N ALA A 293 -23.43 -10.28 -9.03
CA ALA A 293 -24.53 -9.56 -9.67
C ALA A 293 -25.25 -10.40 -10.75
N LYS A 294 -24.53 -11.29 -11.45
CA LYS A 294 -25.13 -12.19 -12.44
C LYS A 294 -25.92 -13.31 -11.76
N VAL A 295 -25.42 -13.84 -10.64
CA VAL A 295 -26.11 -14.85 -9.82
C VAL A 295 -27.41 -14.30 -9.24
N GLY A 296 -27.39 -13.07 -8.70
CA GLY A 296 -28.57 -12.45 -8.10
C GLY A 296 -29.49 -11.70 -9.07
N ASN A 297 -29.23 -11.75 -10.38
CA ASN A 297 -29.95 -11.00 -11.42
C ASN A 297 -30.08 -9.49 -11.10
N ALA A 298 -28.98 -8.92 -10.60
CA ALA A 298 -28.92 -7.56 -10.07
C ALA A 298 -29.17 -6.50 -11.15
N LYS A 299 -29.93 -5.47 -10.80
CA LYS A 299 -30.17 -4.32 -11.69
C LYS A 299 -28.98 -3.35 -11.66
N SER A 300 -28.75 -2.69 -12.80
CA SER A 300 -27.80 -1.58 -12.87
C SER A 300 -28.44 -0.32 -12.30
N SER A 301 -28.07 0.05 -11.08
CA SER A 301 -28.53 1.29 -10.44
C SER A 301 -27.33 2.23 -10.26
N PRO A 302 -27.15 3.24 -11.13
CA PRO A 302 -26.07 4.20 -10.96
C PRO A 302 -26.35 5.07 -9.74
N VAL A 303 -25.41 5.12 -8.80
CA VAL A 303 -25.48 6.03 -7.66
C VAL A 303 -25.33 7.47 -8.15
N ARG A 304 -26.41 8.27 -8.08
CA ARG A 304 -26.47 9.64 -8.60
C ARG A 304 -26.36 10.74 -7.55
N HIS A 305 -26.37 10.39 -6.26
CA HIS A 305 -26.37 11.37 -5.19
C HIS A 305 -24.97 11.97 -4.96
N GLN A 306 -24.89 13.29 -4.80
CA GLN A 306 -23.61 14.01 -4.66
C GLN A 306 -22.75 13.50 -3.49
N LEU A 307 -23.38 13.04 -2.42
CA LEU A 307 -22.69 12.47 -1.25
C LEU A 307 -21.79 11.30 -1.64
N PHE A 308 -22.28 10.35 -2.43
CA PHE A 308 -21.50 9.18 -2.85
C PHE A 308 -20.42 9.49 -3.89
N ILE A 309 -20.40 10.71 -4.43
CA ILE A 309 -19.33 11.18 -5.32
C ILE A 309 -18.23 11.86 -4.50
N TRP A 310 -18.60 12.69 -3.52
CA TRP A 310 -17.65 13.46 -2.72
C TRP A 310 -17.07 12.69 -1.54
N PHE A 311 -17.88 11.88 -0.87
CA PHE A 311 -17.46 11.09 0.28
C PHE A 311 -16.23 10.19 0.00
N PRO A 312 -16.19 9.35 -1.06
CA PRO A 312 -15.01 8.52 -1.33
C PRO A 312 -13.75 9.34 -1.65
N ARG A 313 -13.90 10.55 -2.21
CA ARG A 313 -12.77 11.45 -2.50
C ARG A 313 -12.16 12.00 -1.21
N ILE A 314 -13.01 12.43 -0.28
CA ILE A 314 -12.58 12.91 1.03
C ILE A 314 -11.98 11.77 1.84
N LEU A 315 -12.64 10.61 1.86
CA LEU A 315 -12.15 9.42 2.56
C LEU A 315 -10.78 8.99 2.04
N LEU A 316 -10.59 8.91 0.72
CA LEU A 316 -9.29 8.63 0.13
C LEU A 316 -8.25 9.68 0.55
N LEU A 317 -8.56 10.97 0.47
CA LEU A 317 -7.63 12.04 0.86
C LEU A 317 -7.20 11.91 2.33
N VAL A 318 -8.16 11.73 3.24
CA VAL A 318 -7.88 11.55 4.68
C VAL A 318 -6.99 10.34 4.90
N THR A 319 -7.28 9.20 4.26
CA THR A 319 -6.49 7.97 4.42
C THR A 319 -5.06 8.15 3.90
N LEU A 320 -4.86 8.84 2.78
CA LEU A 320 -3.53 9.17 2.26
C LEU A 320 -2.77 10.16 3.15
N CYS A 321 -3.45 11.18 3.69
CA CYS A 321 -2.85 12.15 4.62
C CYS A 321 -2.42 11.47 5.92
N LEU A 322 -3.26 10.61 6.51
CA LEU A 322 -2.92 9.85 7.70
C LEU A 322 -1.77 8.88 7.43
N GLY A 323 -1.83 8.13 6.33
CA GLY A 323 -0.74 7.24 5.91
C GLY A 323 0.59 7.97 5.72
N ALA A 324 0.56 9.18 5.14
CA ALA A 324 1.74 10.03 4.97
C ALA A 324 2.28 10.56 6.31
N TYR A 325 1.39 10.98 7.22
CA TYR A 325 1.76 11.53 8.53
C TYR A 325 2.32 10.48 9.50
N PHE A 326 1.71 9.29 9.54
CA PHE A 326 2.15 8.18 10.41
C PHE A 326 3.23 7.31 9.78
N ARG A 327 3.62 7.57 8.53
CA ARG A 327 4.63 6.80 7.79
C ARG A 327 4.28 5.30 7.64
N SER A 328 2.97 4.99 7.65
CA SER A 328 2.42 3.63 7.57
C SER A 328 1.18 3.58 6.65
N PRO A 329 1.36 3.51 5.30
CA PRO A 329 0.24 3.52 4.35
C PRO A 329 -0.77 2.36 4.53
N ALA A 330 -0.31 1.21 5.04
CA ALA A 330 -1.15 0.03 5.24
C ALA A 330 -2.09 0.14 6.45
N ALA A 331 -1.77 0.99 7.45
CA ALA A 331 -2.54 1.09 8.69
C ALA A 331 -3.91 1.76 8.51
N PHE A 332 -4.08 2.60 7.49
CA PHE A 332 -5.30 3.36 7.23
C PHE A 332 -6.14 2.82 6.08
N VAL A 333 -5.91 1.55 5.71
CA VAL A 333 -6.66 0.88 4.66
C VAL A 333 -8.09 0.59 5.15
N TYR A 334 -9.07 1.08 4.38
CA TYR A 334 -10.50 0.90 4.67
C TYR A 334 -11.20 -0.02 3.67
N GLU A 335 -10.48 -0.49 2.65
CA GLU A 335 -11.05 -1.28 1.56
C GLU A 335 -11.04 -2.79 1.87
N PRO A 336 -12.03 -3.55 1.35
CA PRO A 336 -12.21 -4.97 1.66
C PRO A 336 -11.27 -5.90 0.90
N PHE A 337 -10.26 -5.38 0.17
CA PHE A 337 -9.50 -6.18 -0.79
C PHE A 337 -8.66 -7.27 -0.11
N GLY A 338 -7.99 -6.93 1.01
CA GLY A 338 -7.20 -7.89 1.78
C GLY A 338 -8.05 -9.00 2.39
N ILE A 339 -9.25 -8.67 2.90
CA ILE A 339 -10.19 -9.66 3.43
C ILE A 339 -10.73 -10.57 2.31
N ALA A 340 -11.16 -9.99 1.19
CA ALA A 340 -11.84 -10.76 0.15
C ALA A 340 -10.98 -11.84 -0.51
N PHE A 341 -9.66 -11.64 -0.56
CA PHE A 341 -8.73 -12.56 -1.24
C PHE A 341 -7.65 -13.14 -0.33
N GLY A 342 -7.26 -12.44 0.73
CA GLY A 342 -6.29 -12.92 1.72
C GLY A 342 -6.92 -13.46 3.00
N MET A 343 -8.20 -13.18 3.27
CA MET A 343 -8.89 -13.56 4.52
C MET A 343 -8.19 -13.02 5.80
N ILE A 344 -7.43 -11.94 5.68
CA ILE A 344 -6.71 -11.31 6.78
C ILE A 344 -7.06 -9.83 6.85
N GLY A 345 -7.42 -9.36 8.05
CA GLY A 345 -7.77 -7.98 8.34
C GLY A 345 -8.65 -7.86 9.58
N GLY A 346 -8.94 -6.61 9.98
CA GLY A 346 -9.77 -6.35 11.15
C GLY A 346 -11.22 -6.81 10.99
N MET A 347 -11.86 -7.13 12.13
CA MET A 347 -13.25 -7.62 12.18
C MET A 347 -14.24 -6.68 11.47
N TYR A 348 -14.02 -5.36 11.54
CA TYR A 348 -14.87 -4.38 10.85
C TYR A 348 -14.77 -4.48 9.31
N LEU A 349 -13.59 -4.77 8.76
CA LEU A 349 -13.42 -4.99 7.32
C LEU A 349 -14.06 -6.31 6.89
N PHE A 350 -14.08 -7.32 7.78
CA PHE A 350 -14.78 -8.57 7.54
C PHE A 350 -16.28 -8.34 7.39
N VAL A 351 -16.90 -7.66 8.35
CA VAL A 351 -18.32 -7.29 8.30
C VAL A 351 -18.63 -6.46 7.04
N LEU A 352 -17.79 -5.47 6.73
CA LEU A 352 -17.92 -4.65 5.52
C LEU A 352 -17.88 -5.52 4.25
N THR A 353 -16.95 -6.48 4.16
CA THR A 353 -16.81 -7.37 3.01
C THR A 353 -18.07 -8.22 2.82
N VAL A 354 -18.61 -8.80 3.90
CA VAL A 354 -19.86 -9.57 3.87
C VAL A 354 -21.02 -8.71 3.38
N ILE A 355 -21.19 -7.49 3.92
CA ILE A 355 -22.23 -6.56 3.48
C ILE A 355 -22.10 -6.26 1.98
N ILE A 356 -20.88 -6.03 1.49
CA ILE A 356 -20.63 -5.77 0.06
C ILE A 356 -20.99 -6.98 -0.80
N ILE A 357 -20.64 -8.20 -0.37
CA ILE A 357 -20.97 -9.44 -1.08
C ILE A 357 -22.49 -9.60 -1.19
N LEU A 358 -23.20 -9.48 -0.07
CA LEU A 358 -24.66 -9.57 -0.02
C LEU A 358 -25.32 -8.49 -0.90
N THR A 359 -24.85 -7.25 -0.79
CA THR A 359 -25.38 -6.14 -1.61
C THR A 359 -25.08 -6.34 -3.10
N SER A 360 -23.98 -7.02 -3.44
CA SER A 360 -23.59 -7.29 -4.83
C SER A 360 -24.54 -8.28 -5.53
N LEU A 361 -25.36 -9.03 -4.79
CA LEU A 361 -26.43 -9.87 -5.35
C LEU A 361 -27.61 -9.02 -5.86
N VAL A 362 -27.87 -7.87 -5.25
CA VAL A 362 -29.03 -7.01 -5.59
C VAL A 362 -28.62 -5.84 -6.50
N VAL A 363 -27.44 -5.28 -6.27
CA VAL A 363 -26.91 -4.11 -6.97
C VAL A 363 -25.65 -4.48 -7.72
N ARG A 364 -25.55 -4.08 -8.99
CA ARG A 364 -24.34 -4.34 -9.79
C ARG A 364 -23.17 -3.47 -9.32
N ARG A 365 -22.09 -4.07 -8.81
CA ARG A 365 -20.84 -3.40 -8.37
C ARG A 365 -21.06 -2.25 -7.36
N PRO A 366 -21.68 -2.49 -6.19
CA PRO A 366 -22.00 -1.43 -5.23
C PRO A 366 -20.74 -0.71 -4.74
N TRP A 367 -19.71 -1.46 -4.33
CA TRP A 367 -18.45 -0.89 -3.82
C TRP A 367 -17.72 -0.04 -4.87
N CYS A 368 -17.57 -0.55 -6.10
CA CYS A 368 -16.90 0.20 -7.17
C CYS A 368 -17.61 1.52 -7.48
N GLN A 369 -18.92 1.63 -7.24
CA GLN A 369 -19.69 2.84 -7.52
C GLN A 369 -19.77 3.80 -6.33
N SER A 370 -19.59 3.34 -5.10
CA SER A 370 -19.82 4.14 -3.90
C SER A 370 -18.54 4.55 -3.16
N LEU A 371 -17.67 3.58 -2.82
CA LEU A 371 -16.61 3.77 -1.83
C LEU A 371 -15.21 3.40 -2.34
N CYS A 372 -15.09 2.83 -3.54
CA CYS A 372 -13.81 2.35 -4.05
C CYS A 372 -12.76 3.49 -4.21
N PRO A 373 -11.57 3.37 -3.59
CA PRO A 373 -10.52 4.38 -3.70
C PRO A 373 -9.97 4.50 -5.12
N VAL A 374 -9.94 3.39 -5.88
CA VAL A 374 -9.46 3.39 -7.27
C VAL A 374 -10.32 4.26 -8.18
N ASN A 375 -11.64 4.29 -7.93
CA ASN A 375 -12.54 5.14 -8.70
C ASN A 375 -12.32 6.62 -8.36
N ALA A 376 -12.18 6.96 -7.06
CA ALA A 376 -11.86 8.32 -6.62
C ALA A 376 -10.51 8.82 -7.18
N MET A 377 -9.49 7.96 -7.22
CA MET A 377 -8.21 8.26 -7.87
C MET A 377 -8.38 8.53 -9.36
N THR A 378 -9.12 7.67 -10.07
CA THR A 378 -9.33 7.81 -11.52
C THR A 378 -10.02 9.14 -11.85
N ASP A 379 -11.06 9.50 -11.09
CA ASP A 379 -11.75 10.77 -11.20
C ASP A 379 -10.80 11.96 -11.02
N PHE A 380 -9.97 11.92 -9.98
CA PHE A 380 -9.00 12.97 -9.68
C PHE A 380 -7.97 13.16 -10.82
N LEU A 381 -7.43 12.07 -11.35
CA LEU A 381 -6.44 12.10 -12.45
C LEU A 381 -7.05 12.65 -13.75
N VAL A 382 -8.25 12.17 -14.11
CA VAL A 382 -8.96 12.63 -15.32
C VAL A 382 -9.35 14.10 -15.19
N PHE A 383 -9.83 14.54 -14.02
CA PHE A 383 -10.14 15.94 -13.74
C PHE A 383 -8.92 16.83 -13.95
N ASN A 384 -7.79 16.51 -13.31
CA ASN A 384 -6.56 17.30 -13.39
C ASN A 384 -5.98 17.34 -14.81
N LYS A 385 -5.96 16.21 -15.52
CA LYS A 385 -5.56 16.16 -16.93
C LYS A 385 -6.41 17.08 -17.80
N ASN A 386 -7.73 17.02 -17.67
CA ASN A 386 -8.64 17.84 -18.47
C ASN A 386 -8.50 19.32 -18.13
N TRP A 387 -8.33 19.66 -16.85
CA TRP A 387 -8.06 21.02 -16.42
C TRP A 387 -6.75 21.55 -17.00
N PHE A 388 -5.66 20.78 -16.96
CA PHE A 388 -4.37 21.17 -17.56
C PHE A 388 -4.46 21.37 -19.07
N LYS A 389 -5.18 20.50 -19.79
CA LYS A 389 -5.47 20.67 -21.22
C LYS A 389 -6.23 21.97 -21.52
N GLN A 390 -7.21 22.34 -20.69
CA GLN A 390 -7.95 23.60 -20.83
C GLN A 390 -7.06 24.83 -20.61
N ILE A 391 -6.13 24.78 -19.65
CA ILE A 391 -5.16 25.87 -19.44
C ILE A 391 -4.25 26.01 -20.67
N ARG A 392 -3.71 24.89 -21.17
CA ARG A 392 -2.81 24.88 -22.33
C ARG A 392 -3.51 25.36 -23.61
N SER A 393 -4.76 24.97 -23.84
CA SER A 393 -5.52 25.43 -25.01
C SER A 393 -5.84 26.92 -24.95
N LYS A 394 -6.21 27.46 -23.77
CA LYS A 394 -6.41 28.90 -23.57
C LYS A 394 -5.12 29.69 -23.81
N LYS A 395 -3.99 29.23 -23.28
CA LYS A 395 -2.67 29.86 -23.49
C LYS A 395 -2.25 29.84 -24.97
N ASN A 396 -2.53 28.75 -25.69
CA ASN A 396 -2.29 28.67 -27.13
C ASN A 396 -3.22 29.58 -27.95
N LYS A 397 -4.48 29.76 -27.53
CA LYS A 397 -5.43 30.66 -28.20
C LYS A 397 -5.07 32.13 -28.01
N GLN A 398 -4.55 32.51 -26.84
CA GLN A 398 -4.03 33.87 -26.56
C GLN A 398 -2.71 34.19 -27.28
N ARG A 399 -1.93 33.18 -27.68
CA ARG A 399 -0.65 33.35 -28.41
C ARG A 399 -0.80 33.40 -29.93
N ARG A 400 -1.98 33.14 -30.50
CA ARG A 400 -2.20 33.33 -31.93
C ARG A 400 -2.37 34.83 -32.20
N PRO A 401 -1.51 35.48 -33.00
CA PRO A 401 -1.75 36.86 -33.40
C PRO A 401 -3.10 36.94 -34.13
N ALA A 402 -3.88 37.98 -33.84
CA ALA A 402 -5.08 38.27 -34.59
C ALA A 402 -4.70 38.34 -36.06
N LYS A 403 -5.22 37.43 -36.89
CA LYS A 403 -5.14 37.59 -38.34
C LYS A 403 -5.83 38.91 -38.64
N THR A 404 -5.06 39.92 -39.03
CA THR A 404 -5.54 41.16 -39.62
C THR A 404 -6.49 40.76 -40.76
N GLU A 405 -7.78 41.08 -40.60
CA GLU A 405 -8.71 41.12 -41.73
C GLU A 405 -8.09 42.11 -42.73
N LYS A 406 -7.70 41.59 -43.89
CA LYS A 406 -7.39 42.44 -45.04
C LYS A 406 -8.73 42.75 -45.69
N GLU A 407 -9.10 44.02 -45.65
CA GLU A 407 -10.09 44.65 -46.55
C GLU A 407 -9.70 44.47 -48.02
#